data_AF-A0A7Z8K0G8-F1
#
_entry.id   AF-A0A7Z8K0G8-F1
#
_cell.length_a   1.000
_cell.length_b   1.000
_cell.length_c   1.000
_cell.angle_alpha   90.00
_cell.angle_beta   90.00
_cell.angle_gamma   90.00
#
_symmetry.space_group_name_H-M   'P 1'
#
loop_
_entity.id
_entity.type
_entity.pdbx_description
1 polymer ?
#
loop_
_entity_poly.entity_id
_entity_poly.type
_entity_poly.pdbx_seq_one_letter_code
_entity_poly.pdbx_strand_id
1 'polypeptide(L)'
;MPLFSRRHALPDDVRRALDLPAGDRVLAAAASGDRWLVATRVALYLAGGTPGAAGAPGAAGAAVGGVPVRRHLWSDVDRASFAPDPPAITVHWVSGAAEELPLEPPVPVAFAQTLRERVQSSVVHVETVTVPGAGPVRVALRRGEAGELFTQVIGTGRVDLADPGVAGLLDAAEARVRAAAGLRA
;
A
#
# COMPACT_ATOMS: atom_id res chain seq x y z
N MET A 1 26.65 0.23 -25.59
CA MET A 1 25.93 1.53 -25.58
C MET A 1 24.99 1.55 -24.39
N PRO A 2 25.36 2.10 -23.22
CA PRO A 2 24.42 2.15 -22.12
C PRO A 2 23.51 3.36 -22.29
N LEU A 3 22.24 3.10 -22.62
CA LEU A 3 21.17 4.09 -22.57
C LEU A 3 20.80 4.29 -21.10
N PHE A 4 21.55 5.13 -20.39
CA PHE A 4 21.19 5.58 -19.06
C PHE A 4 20.00 6.54 -19.18
N SER A 5 18.79 5.98 -19.18
CA SER A 5 17.57 6.73 -18.88
C SER A 5 17.81 7.56 -17.62
N ARG A 6 17.61 8.88 -17.72
CA ARG A 6 17.61 9.80 -16.59
C ARG A 6 16.49 9.34 -15.66
N ARG A 7 16.81 8.47 -14.70
CA ARG A 7 15.96 8.24 -13.53
C ARG A 7 15.71 9.62 -12.94
N HIS A 8 14.46 9.96 -12.63
CA HIS A 8 14.18 11.08 -11.74
C HIS A 8 14.95 10.81 -10.45
N ALA A 9 16.15 11.38 -10.35
CA ALA A 9 17.01 11.19 -9.20
C ALA A 9 16.29 11.86 -8.05
N LEU A 10 15.89 11.07 -7.07
CA LEU A 10 15.21 11.55 -5.88
C LEU A 10 16.04 12.71 -5.28
N PRO A 11 15.44 13.90 -5.08
CA PRO A 11 16.14 15.03 -4.49
C PRO A 11 16.79 14.65 -3.16
N ASP A 12 17.95 15.25 -2.90
CA ASP A 12 18.81 14.91 -1.78
C ASP A 12 18.16 15.16 -0.42
N ASP A 13 17.39 16.23 -0.31
CA ASP A 13 16.55 16.58 0.84
C ASP A 13 15.45 15.53 1.05
N VAL A 14 14.72 15.15 0.00
CA VAL A 14 13.69 14.10 0.06
C VAL A 14 14.31 12.77 0.47
N ARG A 15 15.45 12.39 -0.13
CA ARG A 15 16.16 11.14 0.19
C ARG A 15 16.58 11.08 1.65
N ARG A 16 17.07 12.18 2.22
CA ARG A 16 17.42 12.26 3.65
C ARG A 16 16.17 12.22 4.53
N ALA A 17 15.08 12.84 4.09
CA ALA A 17 13.83 12.89 4.84
C ALA A 17 13.15 11.53 5.02
N LEU A 18 13.41 10.56 4.12
CA LEU A 18 12.82 9.22 4.20
C LEU A 18 13.23 8.43 5.45
N ASP A 19 14.39 8.74 6.03
CA ASP A 19 14.95 8.07 7.22
C ASP A 19 14.80 6.53 7.17
N LEU A 20 15.28 5.94 6.07
CA LEU A 20 15.04 4.52 5.78
C LEU A 20 15.68 3.60 6.84
N PRO A 21 14.95 2.59 7.35
CA PRO A 21 15.52 1.60 8.25
C PRO A 21 16.70 0.87 7.63
N ALA A 22 17.59 0.35 8.47
CA ALA A 22 18.75 -0.42 8.02
C ALA A 22 18.32 -1.61 7.13
N GLY A 23 18.91 -1.68 5.92
CA GLY A 23 18.60 -2.72 4.94
C GLY A 23 17.35 -2.47 4.10
N ASP A 24 16.59 -1.40 4.34
CA ASP A 24 15.61 -0.93 3.35
C ASP A 24 16.31 -0.13 2.24
N ARG A 25 15.74 -0.15 1.04
CA ARG A 25 16.30 0.54 -0.12
C ARG A 25 15.22 1.02 -1.06
N VAL A 26 15.46 2.16 -1.69
CA VAL A 26 14.60 2.68 -2.76
C VAL A 26 14.68 1.76 -3.98
N LEU A 27 13.52 1.32 -4.45
CA LEU A 27 13.36 0.52 -5.66
C LEU A 27 12.97 1.40 -6.85
N ALA A 28 12.04 2.32 -6.64
CA ALA A 28 11.58 3.30 -7.62
C ALA A 28 11.09 4.58 -6.96
N ALA A 29 11.13 5.69 -7.70
CA ALA A 29 10.59 6.97 -7.28
C ALA A 29 9.89 7.67 -8.45
N ALA A 30 8.90 8.49 -8.13
CA ALA A 30 8.11 9.28 -9.07
C ALA A 30 7.77 10.65 -8.48
N ALA A 31 7.85 11.70 -9.29
CA ALA A 31 7.31 13.02 -8.94
C ALA A 31 5.79 13.03 -9.15
N SER A 32 5.09 13.75 -8.26
CA SER A 32 3.64 13.79 -8.18
C SER A 32 3.17 15.19 -7.74
N GLY A 33 3.39 16.22 -8.56
CA GLY A 33 3.07 17.59 -8.16
C GLY A 33 4.06 18.10 -7.12
N ASP A 34 3.58 18.50 -5.94
CA ASP A 34 4.40 19.03 -4.85
C ASP A 34 5.01 17.94 -3.94
N ARG A 35 4.90 16.67 -4.34
CA ARG A 35 5.32 15.51 -3.55
C ARG A 35 6.03 14.45 -4.40
N TRP A 36 6.74 13.59 -3.70
CA TRP A 36 7.42 12.42 -4.22
C TRP A 36 6.78 11.14 -3.72
N LEU A 37 6.59 10.21 -4.65
CA LEU A 37 6.20 8.84 -4.36
C LEU A 37 7.47 7.99 -4.37
N VAL A 38 7.77 7.28 -3.30
CA VAL A 38 8.97 6.45 -3.20
C VAL A 38 8.60 5.04 -2.78
N ALA A 39 8.83 4.08 -3.68
CA ALA A 39 8.62 2.67 -3.42
C ALA A 39 9.93 2.07 -2.92
N THR A 40 9.91 1.52 -1.70
CA THR A 40 11.06 0.84 -1.10
C THR A 40 10.83 -0.67 -1.04
N ARG A 41 11.74 -1.42 -0.42
CA ARG A 41 11.53 -2.86 -0.20
C ARG A 41 10.40 -3.10 0.78
N VAL A 42 10.28 -2.24 1.80
CA VAL A 42 9.39 -2.47 2.95
C VAL A 42 8.09 -1.67 2.89
N ALA A 43 8.14 -0.46 2.33
CA ALA A 43 7.01 0.48 2.39
C ALA A 43 6.89 1.40 1.16
N LEU A 44 5.71 1.98 1.00
CA LEU A 44 5.43 3.14 0.17
C LEU A 44 5.60 4.42 1.00
N TYR A 45 6.43 5.33 0.52
CA TYR A 45 6.63 6.64 1.14
C TYR A 45 6.04 7.73 0.27
N LEU A 46 5.39 8.69 0.91
CA LEU A 46 4.82 9.88 0.31
C LEU A 46 5.49 11.09 0.97
N ALA A 47 6.39 11.75 0.25
CA ALA A 47 7.24 12.80 0.79
C ALA A 47 6.93 14.16 0.17
N GLY A 48 6.72 15.18 1.00
CA GLY A 48 6.28 16.50 0.57
C GLY A 48 4.77 16.61 0.41
N GLY A 49 4.36 17.81 0.01
CA GLY A 49 3.00 18.17 -0.34
C GLY A 49 1.95 18.12 0.77
N THR A 50 0.70 18.30 0.35
CA THR A 50 -0.48 18.34 1.22
C THR A 50 -0.68 17.01 1.97
N PRO A 51 -1.26 17.03 3.19
CA PRO A 51 -1.69 15.81 3.88
C PRO A 51 -2.52 14.90 2.96
N GLY A 52 -2.33 13.59 3.10
CA GLY A 52 -2.98 12.57 2.26
C GLY A 52 -4.46 12.42 2.56
N ALA A 53 -5.09 11.43 1.93
CA ALA A 53 -6.51 11.18 2.14
C ALA A 53 -6.81 10.92 3.62
N ALA A 54 -7.87 11.54 4.15
CA ALA A 54 -8.33 11.26 5.50
C ALA A 54 -8.65 9.76 5.64
N GLY A 55 -8.12 9.14 6.70
CA GLY A 55 -8.27 7.70 6.92
C GLY A 55 -7.27 6.84 6.15
N ALA A 56 -6.33 7.40 5.36
CA ALA A 56 -5.19 6.63 4.89
C ALA A 56 -4.41 6.11 6.12
N PRO A 57 -4.24 4.78 6.27
CA PRO A 57 -3.40 4.19 7.32
C PRO A 57 -1.95 4.65 7.13
N GLY A 58 -1.14 4.66 8.18
CA GLY A 58 0.27 5.05 8.09
C GLY A 58 0.62 6.20 9.03
N ALA A 59 1.82 6.15 9.59
CA ALA A 59 2.29 7.19 10.49
C ALA A 59 2.84 8.37 9.68
N ALA A 60 2.49 9.58 10.10
CA ALA A 60 3.30 10.74 9.76
C ALA A 60 4.67 10.55 10.41
N GLY A 61 5.70 10.38 9.58
CA GLY A 61 7.08 10.43 10.03
C GLY A 61 7.43 11.85 10.47
N ALA A 62 8.39 11.97 11.38
CA ALA A 62 8.95 13.28 11.70
C ALA A 62 9.50 13.93 10.42
N ALA A 63 9.19 15.20 10.19
CA ALA A 63 9.74 15.93 9.06
C ALA A 63 11.23 16.18 9.28
N VAL A 64 12.08 15.29 8.76
CA VAL A 64 13.54 15.49 8.78
C VAL A 64 13.90 16.47 7.66
N GLY A 65 14.49 17.60 8.01
CA GLY A 65 14.80 18.66 7.04
C GLY A 65 13.58 19.43 6.50
N GLY A 66 12.45 19.38 7.22
CA GLY A 66 11.24 20.15 6.88
C GLY A 66 10.35 19.53 5.80
N VAL A 67 10.74 18.41 5.21
CA VAL A 67 9.92 17.67 4.24
C VAL A 67 9.02 16.70 5.02
N PRO A 68 7.67 16.85 4.99
CA PRO A 68 6.77 15.91 5.63
C PRO A 68 6.84 14.56 4.91
N VAL A 69 6.94 13.46 5.66
CA VAL A 69 6.99 12.11 5.08
C VAL A 69 5.91 11.26 5.71
N ARG A 70 5.09 10.60 4.88
CA ARG A 70 4.17 9.55 5.33
C ARG A 70 4.67 8.20 4.88
N ARG A 71 4.65 7.25 5.80
CA ARG A 71 5.06 5.88 5.57
C ARG A 71 3.86 4.96 5.62
N HIS A 72 3.67 4.20 4.54
CA HIS A 72 2.60 3.22 4.39
C HIS A 72 3.24 1.86 4.12
N LEU A 73 2.94 0.86 4.94
CA LEU A 73 3.38 -0.50 4.66
C LEU A 73 2.74 -1.00 3.36
N TRP A 74 3.37 -1.97 2.69
CA TRP A 74 2.72 -2.57 1.52
C TRP A 74 1.38 -3.24 1.87
N SER A 75 1.23 -3.67 3.12
CA SER A 75 -0.02 -4.21 3.67
C SER A 75 -1.12 -3.16 3.92
N ASP A 76 -0.79 -1.88 3.90
CA ASP A 76 -1.75 -0.78 4.05
C ASP A 76 -2.49 -0.49 2.73
N VAL A 77 -1.89 -0.87 1.61
CA VAL A 77 -2.48 -0.75 0.29
C VAL A 77 -3.36 -1.97 0.03
N ASP A 78 -4.64 -1.74 -0.23
CA ASP A 78 -5.57 -2.76 -0.67
C ASP A 78 -5.36 -3.07 -2.16
N ARG A 79 -5.47 -2.04 -3.00
CA ARG A 79 -5.23 -2.13 -4.44
C ARG A 79 -4.74 -0.78 -4.97
N ALA A 80 -4.06 -0.83 -6.10
CA ALA A 80 -3.69 0.38 -6.83
C ALA A 80 -4.10 0.22 -8.30
N SER A 81 -4.62 1.30 -8.90
CA SER A 81 -4.90 1.39 -10.33
C SER A 81 -4.08 2.51 -10.96
N PHE A 82 -3.78 2.36 -12.25
CA PHE A 82 -3.07 3.36 -13.03
C PHE A 82 -4.00 3.86 -14.15
N ALA A 83 -4.20 5.18 -14.20
CA ALA A 83 -4.85 5.88 -15.31
C ALA A 83 -3.76 6.49 -16.20
N PRO A 84 -3.82 6.30 -17.54
CA PRO A 84 -2.79 6.82 -18.44
C PRO A 84 -2.99 8.28 -18.87
N ASP A 85 -4.22 8.80 -18.80
CA ASP A 85 -4.58 10.14 -19.29
C ASP A 85 -5.72 10.77 -18.45
N PRO A 86 -5.45 11.79 -17.61
CA PRO A 86 -4.12 12.21 -17.19
C PRO A 86 -3.40 11.09 -16.42
N PRO A 87 -2.06 11.03 -16.45
CA PRO A 87 -1.33 9.97 -15.77
C PRO A 87 -1.48 10.08 -14.26
N ALA A 88 -2.10 9.08 -13.62
CA ALA A 88 -2.32 9.07 -12.18
C ALA A 88 -2.33 7.64 -11.63
N ILE A 89 -1.92 7.50 -10.37
CA ILE A 89 -2.11 6.28 -9.59
C ILE A 89 -3.19 6.55 -8.55
N THR A 90 -4.24 5.73 -8.52
CA THR A 90 -5.20 5.72 -7.42
C THR A 90 -4.84 4.61 -6.47
N VAL A 91 -4.49 4.95 -5.23
CA VAL A 91 -4.24 4.01 -4.15
C VAL A 91 -5.51 3.85 -3.33
N HIS A 92 -6.02 2.63 -3.25
CA HIS A 92 -7.08 2.27 -2.32
C HIS A 92 -6.44 1.67 -1.07
N TRP A 93 -6.80 2.23 0.08
CA TRP A 93 -6.29 1.82 1.37
C TRP A 93 -7.19 0.76 2.00
N VAL A 94 -6.63 -0.05 2.90
CA VAL A 94 -7.39 -1.07 3.64
C VAL A 94 -8.46 -0.48 4.57
N SER A 95 -8.35 0.81 4.89
CA SER A 95 -9.38 1.57 5.62
C SER A 95 -10.61 1.91 4.77
N GLY A 96 -10.56 1.67 3.46
CA GLY A 96 -11.59 2.09 2.50
C GLY A 96 -11.37 3.48 1.92
N ALA A 97 -10.44 4.27 2.45
CA ALA A 97 -10.05 5.54 1.86
C ALA A 97 -9.37 5.32 0.50
N ALA A 98 -9.44 6.31 -0.39
CA ALA A 98 -8.70 6.32 -1.65
C ALA A 98 -7.94 7.64 -1.80
N GLU A 99 -6.72 7.57 -2.33
CA GLU A 99 -5.87 8.72 -2.61
C GLU A 99 -5.43 8.68 -4.07
N GLU A 100 -5.76 9.73 -4.81
CA GLU A 100 -5.29 9.91 -6.18
C GLU A 100 -3.95 10.65 -6.18
N LEU A 101 -2.98 10.08 -6.88
CA LEU A 101 -1.60 10.53 -6.93
C LEU A 101 -1.27 10.85 -8.41
N PRO A 102 -1.37 12.13 -8.83
CA PRO A 102 -1.04 12.52 -10.18
C PRO A 102 0.45 12.25 -10.45
N LEU A 103 0.80 11.79 -11.64
CA LEU A 103 2.18 11.51 -12.01
C LEU A 103 2.68 12.56 -12.98
N GLU A 104 3.90 13.04 -12.77
CA GLU A 104 4.52 13.96 -13.71
C GLU A 104 5.07 13.23 -14.95
N PRO A 105 4.91 13.80 -16.15
CA PRO A 105 5.58 13.31 -17.35
C PRO A 105 7.11 13.45 -17.26
N PRO A 106 7.89 12.51 -17.84
CA PRO A 106 7.43 11.30 -18.51
C PRO A 106 6.85 10.27 -17.52
N VAL A 107 5.76 9.61 -17.90
CA VAL A 107 5.03 8.66 -17.04
C VAL A 107 6.02 7.63 -16.44
N PRO A 108 6.12 7.54 -15.10
CA PRO A 108 7.09 6.69 -14.44
C PRO A 108 6.62 5.22 -14.41
N VAL A 109 6.64 4.55 -15.56
CA VAL A 109 6.19 3.15 -15.72
C VAL A 109 6.88 2.20 -14.73
N ALA A 110 8.18 2.40 -14.47
CA ALA A 110 8.93 1.60 -13.51
C ALA A 110 8.38 1.73 -12.08
N PHE A 111 7.87 2.90 -11.71
CA PHE A 111 7.24 3.11 -10.41
C PHE A 111 5.91 2.37 -10.32
N ALA A 112 5.04 2.49 -11.32
CA ALA A 112 3.76 1.77 -11.35
C ALA A 112 3.94 0.24 -11.32
N GLN A 113 4.94 -0.29 -12.03
CA GLN A 113 5.32 -1.70 -11.98
C GLN A 113 5.80 -2.10 -10.58
N THR A 114 6.72 -1.34 -10.00
CA THR A 114 7.26 -1.62 -8.66
C THR A 114 6.15 -1.59 -7.61
N LEU A 115 5.26 -0.59 -7.65
CA LEU A 115 4.11 -0.49 -6.76
C LEU A 115 3.24 -1.75 -6.86
N ARG A 116 2.86 -2.15 -8.07
CA ARG A 116 2.06 -3.36 -8.30
C ARG A 116 2.75 -4.60 -7.75
N GLU A 117 4.03 -4.80 -8.06
CA GLU A 117 4.80 -5.96 -7.61
C GLU A 117 4.91 -6.01 -6.09
N ARG A 118 5.13 -4.88 -5.42
CA ARG A 118 5.27 -4.84 -3.97
C ARG A 118 3.94 -5.08 -3.26
N VAL A 119 2.86 -4.48 -3.74
CA VAL A 119 1.50 -4.74 -3.23
C VAL A 119 1.17 -6.22 -3.39
N GLN A 120 1.41 -6.81 -4.56
CA GLN A 120 1.20 -8.24 -4.80
C GLN A 120 2.08 -9.12 -3.91
N SER A 121 3.36 -8.76 -3.72
CA SER A 121 4.28 -9.49 -2.85
C SER A 121 3.88 -9.47 -1.37
N SER A 122 3.06 -8.51 -0.96
CA SER A 122 2.50 -8.44 0.40
C SER A 122 1.33 -9.39 0.61
N VAL A 123 0.73 -9.93 -0.45
CA VAL A 123 -0.45 -10.79 -0.39
C VAL A 123 -0.02 -12.24 -0.60
N VAL A 124 -0.32 -13.10 0.37
CA VAL A 124 -0.01 -14.54 0.31
C VAL A 124 -1.21 -15.33 -0.18
N HIS A 125 -2.39 -15.04 0.36
CA HIS A 125 -3.64 -15.71 -0.01
C HIS A 125 -4.82 -14.77 0.26
N VAL A 126 -5.89 -14.89 -0.52
CA VAL A 126 -7.11 -14.10 -0.34
C VAL A 126 -8.31 -14.99 -0.53
N GLU A 127 -9.24 -14.94 0.42
CA GLU A 127 -10.56 -15.52 0.28
C GLU A 127 -11.60 -14.39 0.29
N THR A 128 -12.64 -14.53 -0.54
CA THR A 128 -13.78 -13.61 -0.53
C THR A 128 -15.00 -14.31 0.04
N VAL A 129 -15.56 -13.72 1.10
CA VAL A 129 -16.77 -14.19 1.78
C VAL A 129 -17.90 -13.23 1.46
N THR A 130 -19.03 -13.76 0.99
CA THR A 130 -20.23 -12.94 0.79
C THR A 130 -21.03 -12.90 2.09
N VAL A 131 -21.13 -11.72 2.70
CA VAL A 131 -21.95 -11.50 3.90
C VAL A 131 -23.38 -11.12 3.46
N PRO A 132 -24.41 -11.86 3.88
CA PRO A 132 -25.81 -11.52 3.58
C PRO A 132 -26.14 -10.09 4.01
N GLY A 133 -26.73 -9.29 3.11
CA GLY A 133 -27.12 -7.91 3.40
C GLY A 133 -25.99 -6.87 3.40
N ALA A 134 -24.72 -7.28 3.41
CA ALA A 134 -23.58 -6.35 3.55
C ALA A 134 -22.56 -6.43 2.39
N GLY A 135 -22.58 -7.50 1.59
CA GLY A 135 -21.76 -7.66 0.39
C GLY A 135 -20.46 -8.42 0.61
N PRO A 136 -19.50 -8.33 -0.32
CA PRO A 136 -18.26 -9.11 -0.24
C PRO A 136 -17.31 -8.54 0.81
N VAL A 137 -16.75 -9.42 1.62
CA VAL A 137 -15.64 -9.17 2.54
C VAL A 137 -14.45 -10.02 2.11
N ARG A 138 -13.27 -9.42 2.04
CA ARG A 138 -12.04 -10.15 1.73
C ARG A 138 -11.28 -10.45 3.02
N VAL A 139 -10.85 -11.69 3.17
CA VAL A 139 -9.92 -12.11 4.22
C VAL A 139 -8.60 -12.43 3.53
N ALA A 140 -7.60 -11.60 3.76
CA ALA A 140 -6.29 -11.71 3.14
C ALA A 140 -5.24 -12.15 4.16
N LEU A 141 -4.48 -13.21 3.84
CA LEU A 141 -3.21 -13.49 4.50
C LEU A 141 -2.15 -12.60 3.87
N ARG A 142 -1.49 -11.79 4.69
CA ARG A 142 -0.50 -10.82 4.24
C ARG A 142 0.83 -11.00 4.95
N ARG A 143 1.87 -10.53 4.28
CA ARG A 143 3.22 -10.42 4.81
C ARG A 143 3.41 -9.00 5.36
N GLY A 144 3.73 -8.92 6.65
CA GLY A 144 4.06 -7.68 7.32
C GLY A 144 5.52 -7.26 7.14
N GLU A 145 5.93 -6.23 7.87
CA GLU A 145 7.20 -5.54 7.70
C GLU A 145 8.42 -6.44 7.96
N ALA A 146 8.37 -7.26 9.02
CA ALA A 146 9.44 -8.18 9.39
C ALA A 146 9.30 -9.54 8.69
N GLY A 147 8.35 -9.68 7.76
CA GLY A 147 8.07 -10.92 7.04
C GLY A 147 7.10 -11.85 7.74
N GLU A 148 6.57 -11.45 8.90
CA GLU A 148 5.51 -12.11 9.64
C GLU A 148 4.24 -12.26 8.78
N LEU A 149 3.51 -13.34 9.01
CA LEU A 149 2.23 -13.57 8.33
C LEU A 149 1.09 -13.19 9.28
N PHE A 150 0.17 -12.37 8.79
CA PHE A 150 -1.02 -11.96 9.53
C PHE A 150 -2.24 -11.90 8.62
N THR A 151 -3.41 -11.98 9.24
CA THR A 151 -4.71 -11.98 8.57
C THR A 151 -5.32 -10.58 8.62
N GLN A 152 -5.88 -10.14 7.51
CA GLN A 152 -6.46 -8.82 7.37
C GLN A 152 -7.85 -8.94 6.71
N VAL A 153 -8.86 -8.39 7.39
CA VAL A 153 -10.24 -8.38 6.90
C VAL A 153 -10.54 -7.02 6.28
N ILE A 154 -11.00 -7.02 5.03
CA ILE A 154 -11.28 -5.82 4.24
C ILE A 154 -12.74 -5.88 3.77
N GLY A 155 -13.60 -5.07 4.39
CA GLY A 155 -15.02 -4.93 4.06
C GLY A 155 -15.34 -3.65 3.27
N THR A 156 -16.59 -3.52 2.84
CA THR A 156 -17.10 -2.38 2.06
C THR A 156 -17.56 -1.19 2.92
N GLY A 157 -17.26 -1.20 4.23
CA GLY A 157 -17.73 -0.21 5.20
C GLY A 157 -19.21 -0.33 5.61
N ARG A 158 -19.96 -1.25 4.99
CA ARG A 158 -21.39 -1.53 5.29
C ARG A 158 -21.60 -2.79 6.13
N VAL A 159 -20.51 -3.45 6.51
CA VAL A 159 -20.51 -4.73 7.21
C VAL A 159 -20.30 -4.46 8.69
N ASP A 160 -21.26 -4.85 9.53
CA ASP A 160 -21.06 -4.88 10.97
C ASP A 160 -20.22 -6.11 11.33
N LEU A 161 -18.95 -5.87 11.68
CA LEU A 161 -18.02 -6.93 12.06
C LEU A 161 -18.25 -7.42 13.50
N ALA A 162 -19.07 -6.72 14.28
CA ALA A 162 -19.44 -7.13 15.64
C ALA A 162 -20.67 -8.06 15.65
N ASP A 163 -21.38 -8.19 14.52
CA ASP A 163 -22.47 -9.16 14.38
C ASP A 163 -21.91 -10.60 14.53
N PRO A 164 -22.44 -11.43 15.45
CA PRO A 164 -21.90 -12.76 15.70
C PRO A 164 -21.95 -13.71 14.50
N GLY A 165 -22.95 -13.57 13.63
CA GLY A 165 -23.07 -14.35 12.41
C GLY A 165 -22.00 -13.96 11.39
N VAL A 166 -21.72 -12.66 11.28
CA VAL A 166 -20.61 -12.15 10.46
C VAL A 166 -19.27 -12.59 11.05
N ALA A 167 -19.05 -12.43 12.35
CA ALA A 167 -17.83 -12.84 13.03
C ALA A 167 -17.51 -14.32 12.80
N GLY A 168 -18.50 -15.21 12.99
CA GLY A 168 -18.30 -16.65 12.76
C GLY A 168 -17.96 -17.00 11.30
N LEU A 169 -18.52 -16.27 10.32
CA LEU A 169 -18.17 -16.45 8.90
C LEU A 169 -16.73 -16.01 8.62
N LEU A 170 -16.30 -14.90 9.23
CA LEU A 170 -14.96 -14.35 9.08
C LEU A 170 -13.91 -15.22 9.77
N ASP A 171 -14.18 -15.71 10.98
CA ASP A 171 -13.30 -16.64 11.71
C ASP A 171 -13.07 -17.93 10.91
N ALA A 172 -14.15 -18.47 10.31
CA ALA A 172 -14.04 -19.65 9.47
C ALA A 172 -13.21 -19.40 8.20
N ALA A 173 -13.34 -18.22 7.59
CA ALA A 173 -12.53 -17.83 6.44
C ALA A 173 -11.07 -17.57 6.82
N GLU A 174 -10.83 -16.98 7.98
CA GLU A 174 -9.50 -16.79 8.53
C GLU A 174 -8.78 -18.13 8.74
N ALA A 175 -9.46 -19.09 9.36
CA ALA A 175 -8.93 -20.44 9.57
C ALA A 175 -8.56 -21.12 8.23
N ARG A 176 -9.42 -20.99 7.19
CA ARG A 176 -9.13 -21.54 5.86
C ARG A 176 -7.92 -20.88 5.20
N VAL A 177 -7.85 -19.56 5.25
CA VAL A 177 -6.76 -18.76 4.67
C VAL A 177 -5.42 -19.07 5.35
N ARG A 178 -5.41 -19.26 6.67
CA ARG A 178 -4.23 -19.68 7.44
C ARG A 178 -3.82 -21.12 7.13
N ALA A 179 -4.78 -22.04 7.09
CA ALA A 179 -4.54 -23.45 6.77
C ALA A 179 -3.96 -23.63 5.35
N ALA A 180 -4.41 -22.84 4.37
CA ALA A 180 -3.88 -22.84 3.00
C ALA A 180 -2.38 -22.49 2.93
N ALA A 181 -1.87 -21.74 3.91
CA ALA A 181 -0.45 -21.41 4.06
C ALA A 181 0.31 -22.33 5.02
N GLY A 182 -0.33 -23.42 5.48
CA GLY A 182 0.26 -24.37 6.44
C GLY A 182 0.36 -23.82 7.87
N LEU A 183 -0.31 -22.71 8.18
CA LEU A 183 -0.38 -22.16 9.53
C LEU A 183 -1.49 -22.88 10.31
N ARG A 184 -1.27 -23.09 11.62
CA ARG A 184 -2.36 -23.54 12.50
C ARG A 184 -3.36 -22.40 12.67
N ALA A 185 -4.64 -22.78 12.58
CA ALA A 185 -5.79 -21.94 12.91
C ALA A 185 -5.75 -21.61 14.41
#